data_AF-A0A940B0M4-F1
#
_entry.id   AF-A0A940B0M4-F1
#
_cell.length_a   1.000
_cell.length_b   1.000
_cell.length_c   1.000
_cell.angle_alpha   90.00
_cell.angle_beta   90.00
_cell.angle_gamma   90.00
#
_symmetry.space_group_name_H-M   'P 1'
#
loop_
_entity.id
_entity.type
_entity.pdbx_description
1 polymer ?
#
loop_
_entity_poly.entity_id
_entity_poly.type
_entity_poly.pdbx_seq_one_letter_code
_entity_poly.pdbx_strand_id
1 'polypeptide(L)'
;MMKKSFFVVLFCLFSFVCVFAQKAETNNINPWEEIVYRSFSDTIPDTELNYTVEVRYSPYGEEAYITYIVLDNLYRESDAVYAVRDVARKLTQEFGYDWYNYASPAVLRFDNVNHLARYRANIIFRKYLIQEDY
;
A
#
# COMPACT_ATOMS: atom_id res chain seq x y z
N MET A 1 8.39 62.42 -26.25
CA MET A 1 8.28 61.72 -24.93
C MET A 1 7.78 60.29 -25.15
N MET A 2 8.66 59.35 -25.55
CA MET A 2 8.31 57.95 -25.89
C MET A 2 9.12 56.94 -25.04
N LYS A 3 9.23 57.17 -23.73
CA LYS A 3 10.02 56.28 -22.83
C LYS A 3 9.20 55.62 -21.73
N LYS A 4 7.91 55.98 -21.56
CA LYS A 4 7.07 55.47 -20.47
C LYS A 4 6.18 54.27 -20.87
N SER A 5 5.85 54.13 -22.16
CA SER A 5 4.96 53.05 -22.64
C SER A 5 5.67 51.72 -22.86
N PHE A 6 7.02 51.72 -22.95
CA PHE A 6 7.77 50.49 -23.21
C PHE A 6 7.91 49.60 -21.96
N PHE A 7 7.83 50.18 -20.76
CA PHE A 7 7.90 49.44 -19.51
C PHE A 7 6.65 48.59 -19.23
N VAL A 8 5.47 49.04 -19.69
CA VAL A 8 4.21 48.33 -19.44
C VAL A 8 4.09 47.09 -20.32
N VAL A 9 4.54 47.15 -21.58
CA VAL A 9 4.52 46.00 -22.48
C VAL A 9 5.51 44.92 -22.04
N LEU A 10 6.68 45.31 -21.50
CA LEU A 10 7.68 44.38 -21.00
C LEU A 10 7.23 43.68 -19.70
N PHE A 11 6.47 44.38 -18.83
CA PHE A 11 5.95 43.80 -17.59
C PHE A 11 4.79 42.82 -17.84
N CYS A 12 3.94 43.08 -18.85
CA CYS A 12 2.87 42.15 -19.24
C CYS A 12 3.39 40.87 -19.92
N LEU A 13 4.54 40.91 -20.59
CA LEU A 13 5.17 39.73 -21.18
C LEU A 13 5.81 38.82 -20.13
N PHE A 14 6.33 39.38 -19.03
CA PHE A 14 6.92 38.58 -17.93
C PHE A 14 5.87 37.85 -17.07
N SER A 15 4.66 38.38 -16.93
CA SER A 15 3.60 37.73 -16.14
C SER A 15 2.92 36.55 -16.85
N PHE A 16 3.02 36.45 -18.18
CA PHE A 16 2.48 35.31 -18.93
C PHE A 16 3.40 34.08 -18.96
N VAL A 17 4.70 34.25 -18.77
CA VAL A 17 5.67 33.12 -18.81
C VAL A 17 5.74 32.37 -17.47
N CYS A 18 5.30 32.99 -16.36
CA CYS A 18 5.35 32.37 -15.03
C CYS A 18 4.18 31.44 -14.69
N VAL A 19 3.18 31.27 -15.56
CA VAL A 19 1.98 30.45 -15.25
C VAL A 19 2.09 28.99 -15.71
N PHE A 20 3.11 28.63 -16.50
CA PHE A 20 3.32 27.25 -16.95
C PHE A 20 4.62 26.61 -16.45
N ALA A 21 5.09 27.03 -15.27
CA ALA A 21 5.80 26.13 -14.38
C ALA A 21 4.79 25.45 -13.44
N GLN A 22 3.70 24.90 -14.01
CA GLN A 22 3.08 23.75 -13.37
C GLN A 22 4.19 22.72 -13.32
N LYS A 23 4.75 22.56 -12.13
CA LYS A 23 5.52 21.40 -11.71
C LYS A 23 4.92 20.23 -12.47
N ALA A 24 5.64 19.75 -13.49
CA ALA A 24 5.45 18.39 -13.89
C ALA A 24 5.79 17.65 -12.59
N GLU A 25 4.77 17.34 -11.81
CA GLU A 25 4.72 16.03 -11.19
C GLU A 25 4.86 15.11 -12.38
N THR A 26 6.13 14.87 -12.72
CA THR A 26 6.55 13.62 -13.29
C THR A 26 5.92 12.65 -12.33
N ASN A 27 4.73 12.18 -12.72
CA ASN A 27 4.20 10.90 -12.37
C ASN A 27 5.29 9.91 -12.76
N ASN A 28 6.33 9.87 -11.95
CA ASN A 28 7.16 8.71 -11.74
C ASN A 28 6.26 7.78 -10.94
N ILE A 29 5.12 7.42 -11.54
CA ILE A 29 4.34 6.26 -11.15
C ILE A 29 5.33 5.16 -11.46
N ASN A 30 5.98 4.68 -10.41
CA ASN A 30 6.83 3.54 -10.50
C ASN A 30 5.98 2.45 -11.21
N PRO A 31 6.45 1.76 -12.24
CA PRO A 31 5.64 0.72 -12.90
C PRO A 31 5.20 -0.44 -11.97
N TRP A 32 5.58 -0.39 -10.69
CA TRP A 32 5.15 -1.25 -9.58
C TRP A 32 4.05 -0.65 -8.67
N GLU A 33 3.57 0.57 -8.94
CA GLU A 33 2.85 1.45 -7.99
C GLU A 33 1.33 1.54 -8.14
N GLU A 34 0.65 0.54 -8.69
CA GLU A 34 -0.71 0.33 -8.18
C GLU A 34 -0.63 -0.42 -6.86
N ILE A 35 0.01 0.20 -5.85
CA ILE A 35 -0.03 -0.30 -4.49
C ILE A 35 -1.40 0.07 -3.96
N VAL A 36 -2.34 -0.87 -4.01
CA VAL A 36 -3.65 -0.68 -3.41
C VAL A 36 -3.47 -0.77 -1.90
N TYR A 37 -3.60 0.37 -1.22
CA TYR A 37 -3.60 0.45 0.23
C TYR A 37 -5.00 0.17 0.74
N ARG A 38 -5.15 -0.87 1.56
CA ARG A 38 -6.43 -1.19 2.22
C ARG A 38 -6.21 -1.37 3.71
N SER A 39 -7.20 -0.95 4.50
CA SER A 39 -7.24 -1.20 5.93
C SER A 39 -8.44 -2.06 6.25
N PHE A 40 -8.21 -3.11 7.03
CA PHE A 40 -9.22 -4.01 7.55
C PHE A 40 -9.23 -3.89 9.07
N SER A 41 -10.41 -3.84 9.66
CA SER A 41 -10.58 -3.92 11.10
C SER A 41 -11.59 -5.01 11.41
N ASP A 42 -11.21 -5.93 12.29
CA ASP A 42 -12.04 -7.05 12.69
C ASP A 42 -11.67 -7.46 14.13
N THR A 43 -12.41 -8.42 14.66
CA THR A 43 -12.23 -8.95 16.01
C THR A 43 -11.81 -10.41 15.94
N ILE A 44 -10.83 -10.81 16.74
CA ILE A 44 -10.43 -12.22 16.82
C ILE A 44 -11.52 -12.99 17.58
N PRO A 45 -12.12 -14.06 17.00
CA PRO A 45 -13.27 -14.74 17.59
C PRO A 45 -13.04 -15.27 19.01
N ASP A 46 -11.83 -15.73 19.32
CA ASP A 46 -11.53 -16.39 20.59
C ASP A 46 -11.06 -15.44 21.70
N THR A 47 -10.53 -14.27 21.34
CA THR A 47 -9.92 -13.32 22.29
C THR A 47 -10.67 -11.99 22.39
N GLU A 48 -11.66 -11.77 21.52
CA GLU A 48 -12.37 -10.50 21.36
C GLU A 48 -11.43 -9.30 21.12
N LEU A 49 -10.19 -9.58 20.70
CA LEU A 49 -9.18 -8.57 20.46
C LEU A 49 -9.47 -7.88 19.13
N ASN A 50 -9.68 -6.57 19.19
CA ASN A 50 -9.78 -5.73 18.00
C ASN A 50 -8.40 -5.52 17.39
N TYR A 51 -8.31 -5.68 16.07
CA TYR A 51 -7.07 -5.47 15.35
C TYR A 51 -7.27 -4.67 14.08
N THR A 52 -6.17 -4.08 13.61
CA THR A 52 -6.08 -3.43 12.31
C THR A 52 -5.10 -4.18 11.43
N VAL A 53 -5.47 -4.45 10.19
CA VAL A 53 -4.58 -4.99 9.17
C VAL A 53 -4.48 -4.00 8.02
N GLU A 54 -3.26 -3.57 7.72
CA GLU A 54 -2.92 -2.78 6.54
C GLU A 54 -2.41 -3.70 5.43
N VAL A 55 -2.96 -3.56 4.24
CA VAL A 55 -2.55 -4.31 3.05
C VAL A 55 -1.96 -3.37 2.03
N ARG A 56 -0.79 -3.74 1.51
CA ARG A 56 -0.16 -3.12 0.35
C ARG A 56 -0.06 -4.17 -0.74
N TYR A 57 -0.94 -4.12 -1.72
CA TYR A 57 -1.02 -5.11 -2.80
C TYR A 57 -0.38 -4.58 -4.09
N SER A 58 0.45 -5.38 -4.76
CA SER A 58 0.99 -5.09 -6.10
C SER A 58 0.36 -6.07 -7.11
N PRO A 59 -0.52 -5.61 -8.01
CA PRO A 59 -1.17 -6.47 -9.00
C PRO A 59 -0.19 -7.04 -10.02
N TYR A 60 0.89 -6.33 -10.32
CA TYR A 60 1.91 -6.78 -11.27
C TYR A 60 2.78 -7.92 -10.74
N GLY A 61 3.03 -7.94 -9.44
CA GLY A 61 3.80 -9.01 -8.79
C GLY A 61 2.94 -10.17 -8.30
N GLU A 62 1.61 -10.02 -8.29
CA GLU A 62 0.70 -10.92 -7.58
C GLU A 62 1.10 -11.04 -6.09
N GLU A 63 1.56 -9.95 -5.48
CA GLU A 63 2.11 -9.94 -4.11
C GLU A 63 1.36 -8.95 -3.20
N ALA A 64 1.19 -9.28 -1.93
CA ALA A 64 0.67 -8.40 -0.91
C ALA A 64 1.55 -8.40 0.35
N TYR A 65 1.85 -7.20 0.86
CA TYR A 65 2.35 -7.02 2.21
C TYR A 65 1.17 -6.80 3.15
N ILE A 66 0.93 -7.76 4.03
CA ILE A 66 -0.15 -7.73 5.02
C ILE A 66 0.46 -7.45 6.38
N THR A 67 0.11 -6.32 6.97
CA THR A 67 0.66 -5.83 8.25
C THR A 67 -0.43 -5.81 9.31
N TYR A 68 -0.37 -6.75 10.25
CA TYR A 68 -1.17 -6.74 11.46
C TYR A 68 -0.61 -5.73 12.46
N ILE A 69 -1.47 -4.89 13.02
CA ILE A 69 -1.14 -3.80 13.93
C ILE A 69 -2.02 -3.90 15.17
N VAL A 70 -1.39 -3.90 16.33
CA VAL A 70 -2.05 -3.93 17.65
C VAL A 70 -1.19 -3.21 18.68
N LEU A 71 -1.74 -2.91 19.86
CA LEU A 71 -0.95 -2.46 21.00
C LEU A 71 0.09 -3.52 21.41
N ASP A 72 1.31 -3.08 21.72
CA ASP A 72 2.46 -3.97 21.99
C ASP A 72 2.23 -4.95 23.15
N ASN A 73 1.57 -4.50 24.21
CA ASN A 73 1.21 -5.29 25.39
C ASN A 73 0.11 -6.34 25.14
N LEU A 74 -0.62 -6.24 24.03
CA LEU A 74 -1.65 -7.19 23.62
C LEU A 74 -1.16 -8.15 22.53
N TYR A 75 0.09 -8.00 22.07
CA TYR A 75 0.61 -8.79 20.97
C TYR A 75 0.72 -10.27 21.31
N ARG A 76 0.12 -11.11 20.46
CA ARG A 76 0.29 -12.56 20.43
C ARG A 76 0.57 -13.01 19.00
N GLU A 77 1.59 -13.83 18.83
CA GLU A 77 1.97 -14.29 17.48
C GLU A 77 0.87 -15.13 16.82
N SER A 78 0.15 -15.96 17.59
CA SER A 78 -1.01 -16.73 17.11
C SER A 78 -2.09 -15.85 16.46
N ASP A 79 -2.34 -14.71 17.09
CA ASP A 79 -3.41 -13.77 16.76
C ASP A 79 -3.04 -13.01 15.48
N ALA A 80 -1.77 -12.61 15.36
CA ALA A 80 -1.23 -12.00 14.15
C ALA A 80 -1.25 -12.97 12.96
N VAL A 81 -0.86 -14.24 13.17
CA VAL A 81 -0.90 -15.27 12.12
C VAL A 81 -2.34 -15.55 11.67
N TYR A 82 -3.30 -15.59 12.60
CA TYR A 82 -4.72 -15.73 12.29
C TYR A 82 -5.21 -14.57 11.41
N ALA A 83 -5.00 -13.34 11.85
CA ALA A 83 -5.46 -12.14 11.14
C ALA A 83 -4.88 -12.05 9.72
N VAL A 84 -3.58 -12.32 9.56
CA VAL A 84 -2.93 -12.34 8.25
C VAL A 84 -3.51 -13.43 7.36
N ARG A 85 -3.71 -14.65 7.89
CA ARG A 85 -4.27 -15.78 7.14
C ARG A 85 -5.70 -15.49 6.67
N ASP A 86 -6.51 -14.90 7.54
CA ASP A 86 -7.88 -14.55 7.22
C ASP A 86 -7.94 -13.50 6.09
N VAL A 87 -7.15 -12.43 6.20
CA VAL A 87 -7.06 -11.40 5.16
C VAL A 87 -6.48 -11.95 3.86
N ALA A 88 -5.42 -12.74 3.90
CA ALA A 88 -4.84 -13.38 2.70
C ALA A 88 -5.86 -14.29 2.00
N ARG A 89 -6.66 -15.05 2.75
CA ARG A 89 -7.76 -15.86 2.21
C ARG A 89 -8.83 -15.00 1.53
N LYS A 90 -9.28 -13.92 2.18
CA LYS A 90 -10.24 -12.97 1.62
C LYS A 90 -9.73 -12.38 0.30
N LEU A 91 -8.46 -11.93 0.26
CA LEU A 91 -7.82 -11.38 -0.94
C LEU A 91 -7.66 -12.43 -2.06
N THR A 92 -7.30 -13.66 -1.72
CA THR A 92 -7.18 -14.77 -2.69
C THR A 92 -8.50 -15.00 -3.42
N GLN A 93 -9.61 -15.01 -2.67
CA GLN A 93 -10.96 -15.17 -3.23
C GLN A 93 -11.39 -13.94 -4.04
N GLU A 94 -11.15 -12.73 -3.51
CA GLU A 94 -11.53 -11.47 -4.16
C GLU A 94 -10.84 -11.29 -5.52
N PHE A 95 -9.54 -11.58 -5.59
CA PHE A 95 -8.73 -11.39 -6.79
C PHE A 95 -8.81 -12.58 -7.77
N GLY A 96 -9.53 -13.65 -7.40
CA GLY A 96 -9.69 -14.84 -8.24
C GLY A 96 -8.41 -15.65 -8.41
N TYR A 97 -7.61 -15.75 -7.35
CA TYR A 97 -6.47 -16.65 -7.25
C TYR A 97 -6.90 -18.00 -6.64
N ASP A 98 -6.14 -19.05 -6.91
CA ASP A 98 -6.44 -20.40 -6.40
C ASP A 98 -5.88 -20.61 -5.00
N TRP A 99 -4.69 -20.07 -4.74
CA TRP A 99 -4.01 -20.21 -3.45
C TRP A 99 -2.98 -19.10 -3.23
N TYR A 100 -2.41 -19.05 -2.03
CA TYR A 100 -1.36 -18.10 -1.66
C TYR A 100 -0.26 -18.77 -0.81
N ASN A 101 0.96 -18.21 -0.86
CA ASN A 101 2.09 -18.62 -0.03
C ASN A 101 2.70 -17.42 0.71
N TYR A 102 3.39 -17.72 1.80
CA TYR A 102 4.32 -16.78 2.41
C TYR A 102 5.60 -16.73 1.57
N ALA A 103 5.92 -15.57 1.03
CA ALA A 103 7.11 -15.35 0.21
C ALA A 103 8.42 -15.40 1.02
N SER A 104 8.33 -14.98 2.28
CA SER A 104 9.44 -14.83 3.19
C SER A 104 8.96 -14.90 4.64
N PRO A 105 9.88 -15.13 5.61
CA PRO A 105 9.53 -15.06 7.02
C PRO A 105 8.91 -13.72 7.37
N ALA A 106 7.87 -13.74 8.21
CA ALA A 106 7.24 -12.53 8.68
C ALA A 106 8.19 -11.71 9.55
N VAL A 107 7.99 -10.39 9.54
CA VAL A 107 8.81 -9.44 10.30
C VAL A 107 7.96 -8.81 11.39
N LEU A 108 8.40 -8.96 12.65
CA LEU A 108 7.84 -8.27 13.79
C LEU A 108 8.67 -7.03 14.12
N ARG A 109 8.00 -5.88 14.31
CA ARG A 109 8.61 -4.65 14.80
C ARG A 109 7.76 -4.02 15.90
N PHE A 110 8.42 -3.50 16.91
CA PHE A 110 7.79 -2.72 17.97
C PHE A 110 8.09 -1.24 17.77
N ASP A 111 7.05 -0.43 17.91
CA ASP A 111 7.11 1.02 17.91
C ASP A 111 6.83 1.50 19.31
N ASN A 112 7.92 1.68 20.06
CA ASN A 112 7.88 2.03 21.47
C ASN A 112 7.33 3.43 21.73
N VAL A 113 7.25 4.30 20.71
CA VAL A 113 6.69 5.65 20.84
C VAL A 113 5.17 5.59 20.85
N ASN A 114 4.61 4.79 19.94
CA ASN A 114 3.15 4.64 19.81
C ASN A 114 2.60 3.40 20.55
N HIS A 115 3.46 2.63 21.22
CA HIS A 115 3.12 1.36 21.87
C HIS A 115 2.45 0.35 20.92
N LEU A 116 2.97 0.22 19.70
CA LEU A 116 2.40 -0.67 18.68
C LEU A 116 3.34 -1.83 18.34
N ALA A 117 2.78 -3.03 18.26
CA ALA A 117 3.39 -4.17 17.58
C ALA A 117 2.89 -4.23 16.13
N ARG A 118 3.82 -4.37 15.19
CA ARG A 118 3.55 -4.52 13.77
C ARG A 118 4.14 -5.83 13.26
N TYR A 119 3.28 -6.78 12.92
CA TYR A 119 3.65 -8.06 12.33
C TYR A 119 3.32 -8.04 10.84
N ARG A 120 4.34 -8.13 9.99
CA ARG A 120 4.19 -8.04 8.53
C ARG A 120 4.57 -9.33 7.84
N ALA A 121 3.64 -9.89 7.08
CA ALA A 121 3.87 -11.00 6.17
C ALA A 121 3.92 -10.52 4.73
N ASN A 122 4.78 -11.16 3.91
CA ASN A 122 4.75 -11.02 2.47
C ASN A 122 4.03 -12.25 1.89
N ILE A 123 2.94 -12.02 1.17
CA ILE A 123 2.07 -13.03 0.59
C ILE A 123 2.19 -12.96 -0.94
N ILE A 124 2.36 -14.11 -1.57
CA ILE A 124 2.30 -14.23 -3.03
C ILE A 124 1.09 -15.07 -3.41
N PHE A 125 0.27 -14.58 -4.32
CA PHE A 125 -0.89 -15.26 -4.86
C PHE A 125 -0.52 -16.06 -6.13
N ARG A 126 -1.26 -17.14 -6.36
CA ARG A 126 -0.99 -18.08 -7.46
C ARG A 126 -2.27 -18.61 -8.09
N LYS A 127 -2.19 -18.87 -9.39
CA LYS A 127 -3.19 -19.62 -10.16
C LYS A 127 -2.62 -20.98 -10.55
N TYR A 128 -3.48 -21.98 -10.72
CA TYR A 128 -3.09 -23.22 -11.39
C TYR A 128 -2.69 -22.90 -12.82
N LEU A 129 -1.49 -23.35 -13.21
CA LEU A 129 -1.11 -23.39 -14.61
C LEU A 129 -1.89 -24.56 -15.23
N ILE A 130 -3.03 -24.30 -15.85
CA ILE A 130 -3.64 -25.28 -16.75
C ILE A 130 -2.74 -25.27 -17.99
N GLN A 131 -1.92 -26.31 -18.12
CA GLN A 131 -1.16 -26.54 -19.33
C GLN A 131 -2.16 -27.03 -20.37
N GLU A 132 -2.61 -26.12 -21.24
CA GLU A 132 -3.35 -26.51 -22.44
C GLU A 132 -2.35 -27.19 -23.37
N ASP A 133 -2.34 -28.53 -23.34
CA ASP A 133 -1.66 -29.35 -24.33
C ASP A 133 -2.34 -29.11 -25.69
N TYR A 134 -1.77 -28.20 -26.50
CA TYR A 134 -2.10 -28.03 -27.93
C TYR A 134 -1.22 -28.91 -28.80
#